data_AF-A0A9P7EVU2-F1
#
_entry.id   AF-A0A9P7EVU2-F1
#
_cell.length_a   1.000
_cell.length_b   1.000
_cell.length_c   1.000
_cell.angle_alpha   90.00
_cell.angle_beta   90.00
_cell.angle_gamma   90.00
#
_symmetry.space_group_name_H-M   'P 1'
#
loop_
_entity.id
_entity.type
_entity.pdbx_description
1 polymer ?
#
loop_
_entity_poly.entity_id
_entity_poly.type
_entity_poly.pdbx_seq_one_letter_code
_entity_poly.pdbx_strand_id
1 'polypeptide(L)'
;MKEWVSPVYAFFDPTPHITEVGGRCAHEFKCRAKGCKATIRRFLDKKDARSTGNMHKHVKSCWVEDTLNAADNAKDANEVRTKIVGGILKNGSIMASFECKGKGKPEYYIPSPSTISRDVRLEYDGKINFTTDAWSSPNHRAFVAFSVHLEHNGIPLSLPLNIIEVAKVRNLP
;
A
#
# COMPACT_ATOMS: atom_id res chain seq x y z
N MET A 1 28.03 -2.21 -11.88
CA MET A 1 26.71 -2.75 -11.47
C MET A 1 26.01 -3.34 -12.70
N LYS A 2 26.18 -4.63 -13.01
CA LYS A 2 25.65 -5.24 -14.26
C LYS A 2 24.73 -6.46 -14.04
N GLU A 3 24.41 -6.83 -12.81
CA GLU A 3 23.79 -8.15 -12.55
C GLU A 3 22.37 -8.14 -11.97
N TRP A 4 21.78 -6.98 -11.68
CA TRP A 4 20.44 -6.90 -11.07
C TRP A 4 19.45 -6.26 -12.04
N VAL A 5 19.18 -7.00 -13.12
CA VAL A 5 18.32 -6.54 -14.21
C VAL A 5 16.82 -6.70 -13.93
N SER A 6 16.46 -7.46 -12.88
CA SER A 6 15.05 -7.67 -12.54
C SER A 6 14.40 -6.40 -11.98
N PRO A 7 13.20 -6.02 -12.44
CA PRO A 7 12.48 -4.84 -11.94
C PRO A 7 12.23 -4.86 -10.43
N VAL A 8 12.10 -6.04 -9.82
CA VAL A 8 11.80 -6.18 -8.39
C VAL A 8 12.85 -5.54 -7.45
N TYR A 9 14.09 -5.37 -7.92
CA TYR A 9 15.11 -4.69 -7.13
C TYR A 9 14.77 -3.23 -6.86
N ALA A 10 13.86 -2.63 -7.63
CA ALA A 10 13.42 -1.25 -7.45
C ALA A 10 12.74 -0.97 -6.10
N PHE A 11 12.11 -1.98 -5.52
CA PHE A 11 11.40 -1.90 -4.23
C PHE A 11 12.35 -1.89 -3.02
N PHE A 12 13.63 -2.12 -3.25
CA PHE A 12 14.66 -2.25 -2.22
C PHE A 12 15.74 -1.18 -2.38
N ASP A 13 16.53 -0.97 -1.33
CA ASP A 13 17.67 -0.07 -1.39
C ASP A 13 18.65 -0.49 -2.50
N PRO A 14 19.19 0.49 -3.26
CA PRO A 14 20.06 0.22 -4.41
C PRO A 14 21.39 -0.40 -3.99
N THR A 15 21.82 -0.15 -2.76
CA THR A 15 23.07 -0.66 -2.21
C THR A 15 22.72 -1.71 -1.15
N PRO A 16 22.76 -3.00 -1.47
CA PRO A 16 22.57 -4.04 -0.47
C PRO A 16 23.74 -4.08 0.49
N HIS A 17 23.46 -4.52 1.72
CA HIS A 17 24.49 -4.78 2.71
C HIS A 17 25.07 -6.17 2.46
N ILE A 18 26.41 -6.30 2.42
CA ILE A 18 27.07 -7.60 2.30
C ILE A 18 27.20 -8.15 3.72
N THR A 19 26.61 -9.32 3.98
CA THR A 19 26.63 -9.98 5.28
C THR A 19 27.17 -11.40 5.13
N GLU A 20 27.78 -11.90 6.19
CA GLU A 20 28.17 -13.31 6.29
C GLU A 20 27.29 -13.98 7.35
N VAL A 21 26.51 -14.98 6.93
CA VAL A 21 25.57 -15.70 7.81
C VAL A 21 25.95 -17.17 7.81
N GLY A 22 26.50 -17.64 8.93
CA GLY A 22 26.91 -19.04 9.09
C GLY A 22 27.99 -19.49 8.09
N GLY A 23 28.98 -18.63 7.82
CA GLY A 23 30.07 -18.92 6.88
C GLY A 23 29.69 -18.75 5.40
N ARG A 24 28.53 -18.15 5.10
CA ARG A 24 28.05 -17.92 3.73
C ARG A 24 27.80 -16.45 3.48
N CYS A 25 28.36 -15.92 2.39
CA CYS A 25 28.13 -14.55 1.97
C CYS A 25 26.73 -14.37 1.37
N ALA A 26 26.03 -13.31 1.80
CA ALA A 26 24.72 -12.93 1.33
C ALA A 26 24.61 -11.41 1.12
N HIS A 27 23.90 -11.03 0.07
CA HIS A 27 23.39 -9.67 -0.09
C HIS A 27 22.09 -9.52 0.70
N GLU A 28 22.04 -8.55 1.58
CA GLU A 28 20.86 -8.17 2.34
C GLU A 28 20.25 -6.91 1.74
N PHE A 29 19.02 -7.04 1.24
CA PHE A 29 18.25 -5.99 0.60
C PHE A 29 17.19 -5.46 1.57
N LYS A 30 17.24 -4.18 1.88
CA LYS A 30 16.26 -3.51 2.74
C LYS A 30 15.08 -3.01 1.92
N CYS A 31 13.86 -3.29 2.38
CA CYS A 31 12.64 -2.80 1.73
C CYS A 31 12.52 -1.28 1.90
N ARG A 32 12.05 -0.59 0.85
CA ARG A 32 11.85 0.87 0.86
C ARG A 32 10.44 1.30 1.29
N ALA A 33 9.52 0.37 1.52
CA ALA A 33 8.14 0.72 1.89
C ALA A 33 8.14 1.48 3.22
N LYS A 34 7.33 2.54 3.29
CA LYS A 34 7.13 3.28 4.55
C LYS A 34 6.62 2.32 5.62
N GLY A 35 7.24 2.36 6.80
CA GLY A 35 6.89 1.49 7.94
C GLY A 35 7.41 0.05 7.84
N CYS A 36 7.86 -0.42 6.68
CA CYS A 36 8.40 -1.76 6.53
C CYS A 36 9.86 -1.84 7.01
N LYS A 37 10.15 -2.79 7.90
CA LYS A 37 11.50 -3.06 8.42
C LYS A 37 12.10 -4.36 7.89
N ALA A 38 11.44 -5.00 6.93
CA ALA A 38 11.89 -6.28 6.39
C ALA A 38 13.21 -6.14 5.62
N THR A 39 14.13 -7.06 5.87
CA THR A 39 15.33 -7.28 5.07
C THR A 39 15.29 -8.66 4.44
N ILE A 40 15.57 -8.71 3.14
CA ILE A 40 15.54 -9.94 2.35
C ILE A 40 16.98 -10.32 2.01
N ARG A 41 17.37 -11.54 2.39
CA ARG A 41 18.71 -12.07 2.13
C ARG A 41 18.74 -12.89 0.86
N ARG A 42 19.80 -12.70 0.08
CA ARG A 42 20.12 -13.44 -1.14
C ARG A 42 21.54 -13.97 -1.02
N PHE A 43 21.67 -15.28 -0.83
CA PHE A 43 22.96 -15.94 -0.69
C PHE A 43 23.69 -16.02 -2.04
N LEU A 44 25.02 -15.87 -2.01
CA LEU A 44 25.88 -15.81 -3.21
C LEU A 44 26.50 -17.17 -3.57
N ASP A 45 26.40 -18.15 -2.70
CA ASP A 45 27.07 -19.45 -2.79
C ASP A 45 26.39 -20.44 -3.75
N LYS A 46 25.10 -20.25 -4.07
CA LYS A 46 24.30 -21.24 -4.80
C LYS A 46 24.01 -20.87 -6.25
N LYS A 47 23.66 -21.88 -7.07
CA LYS A 47 23.25 -21.70 -8.48
C LYS A 47 21.98 -20.85 -8.64
N ASP A 48 21.10 -20.86 -7.65
CA ASP A 48 19.91 -20.00 -7.57
C ASP A 48 20.26 -18.59 -7.08
N ALA A 49 21.55 -18.22 -7.04
CA ALA A 49 21.99 -16.89 -6.70
C ALA A 49 21.32 -15.83 -7.57
N ARG A 50 20.70 -16.11 -8.72
CA ARG A 50 19.91 -15.11 -9.51
C ARG A 50 18.40 -15.09 -9.23
N SER A 51 17.90 -16.00 -8.39
CA SER A 51 16.47 -16.09 -8.06
C SER A 51 15.99 -14.86 -7.28
N THR A 52 14.81 -14.37 -7.64
CA THR A 52 14.14 -13.22 -7.01
C THR A 52 12.85 -13.61 -6.27
N GLY A 53 12.55 -14.91 -6.17
CA GLY A 53 11.24 -15.36 -5.65
C GLY A 53 10.94 -14.93 -4.21
N ASN A 54 11.96 -14.83 -3.35
CA ASN A 54 11.81 -14.30 -1.99
C ASN A 54 11.44 -12.80 -1.99
N MET A 55 12.04 -12.02 -2.88
CA MET A 55 11.76 -10.60 -3.06
C MET A 55 10.34 -10.40 -3.58
N HIS A 56 9.90 -11.16 -4.60
CA HIS A 56 8.52 -11.09 -5.11
C HIS A 56 7.49 -11.42 -4.04
N LYS A 57 7.71 -12.49 -3.25
CA LYS A 57 6.80 -12.85 -2.14
C LYS A 57 6.65 -11.72 -1.12
N HIS A 58 7.76 -11.06 -0.78
CA HIS A 58 7.71 -9.91 0.12
C HIS A 58 6.98 -8.73 -0.52
N VAL A 59 7.37 -8.33 -1.73
CA VAL A 59 6.79 -7.15 -2.41
C VAL A 59 5.29 -7.32 -2.63
N LYS A 60 4.83 -8.50 -3.06
CA LYS A 60 3.41 -8.82 -3.25
C LYS A 60 2.56 -8.49 -2.01
N SER A 61 3.07 -8.78 -0.82
CA SER A 61 2.37 -8.49 0.43
C SER A 61 2.63 -7.08 0.97
N CYS A 62 3.77 -6.46 0.65
CA CYS A 62 4.20 -5.19 1.22
C CYS A 62 3.78 -3.95 0.42
N TRP A 63 3.69 -4.05 -0.91
CA TRP A 63 3.44 -2.93 -1.82
C TRP A 63 2.13 -3.07 -2.61
N VAL A 64 1.33 -4.09 -2.31
CA VAL A 64 0.13 -4.51 -3.08
C VAL A 64 0.52 -5.22 -4.39
N GLU A 65 -0.28 -6.22 -4.77
CA GLU A 65 -0.03 -7.09 -5.92
C GLU A 65 -0.04 -6.33 -7.26
N ASP A 66 -0.95 -5.36 -7.42
CA ASP A 66 -1.02 -4.55 -8.65
C ASP A 66 0.27 -3.76 -8.91
N THR A 67 0.92 -3.28 -7.86
CA THR A 67 2.20 -2.57 -7.95
C THR A 67 3.32 -3.49 -8.45
N LEU A 68 3.33 -4.74 -7.99
CA LEU A 68 4.29 -5.75 -8.44
C LEU A 68 4.03 -6.09 -9.92
N ASN A 69 2.77 -6.29 -10.31
CA ASN A 69 2.40 -6.56 -11.70
C ASN A 69 2.78 -5.39 -12.62
N ALA A 70 2.55 -4.15 -12.21
CA ALA A 70 2.96 -2.97 -12.97
C ALA A 70 4.48 -2.88 -13.12
N ALA A 71 5.24 -3.24 -12.07
CA ALA A 71 6.69 -3.27 -12.11
C ALA A 71 7.24 -4.37 -13.02
N ASP A 72 6.61 -5.55 -13.04
CA ASP A 72 7.02 -6.66 -13.89
C ASP A 72 6.79 -6.36 -15.39
N ASN A 73 5.87 -5.45 -15.71
CA ASN A 73 5.64 -4.96 -17.07
C ASN A 73 6.51 -3.75 -17.45
N ALA A 74 7.32 -3.21 -16.52
CA ALA A 74 8.16 -2.06 -16.78
C ALA A 74 9.43 -2.44 -17.56
N LYS A 75 10.01 -1.45 -18.26
CA LYS A 75 11.18 -1.68 -19.10
C LYS A 75 12.44 -1.99 -18.30
N ASP A 76 12.62 -1.31 -17.16
CA ASP A 76 13.79 -1.46 -16.31
C ASP A 76 13.53 -1.05 -14.85
N ALA A 77 14.44 -1.47 -13.96
CA ALA A 77 14.33 -1.21 -12.52
C ALA A 77 14.42 0.28 -12.15
N ASN A 78 15.05 1.14 -12.97
CA ASN A 78 15.12 2.57 -12.69
C ASN A 78 13.77 3.25 -12.98
N GLU A 79 13.10 2.85 -14.04
CA GLU A 79 11.73 3.27 -14.33
C GLU A 79 10.79 2.93 -13.15
N VAL A 80 10.85 1.70 -12.65
CA VAL A 80 10.07 1.28 -11.47
C VAL A 80 10.44 2.10 -10.23
N ARG A 81 11.74 2.35 -9.98
CA ARG A 81 12.19 3.13 -8.81
C ARG A 81 11.64 4.55 -8.81
N THR A 82 11.61 5.18 -9.97
CA THR A 82 11.33 6.62 -10.09
C THR A 82 9.85 6.89 -10.23
N LYS A 83 9.16 6.19 -11.15
CA LYS A 83 7.75 6.43 -11.46
C LYS A 83 6.82 5.73 -10.47
N ILE A 84 7.04 4.43 -10.24
CA ILE A 84 6.13 3.60 -9.43
C ILE A 84 6.44 3.75 -7.94
N VAL A 85 7.62 3.29 -7.52
CA VAL A 85 8.05 3.31 -6.12
C VAL A 85 8.17 4.76 -5.63
N GLY A 86 8.79 5.63 -6.43
CA GLY A 86 8.93 7.05 -6.12
C GLY A 86 7.59 7.78 -6.01
N GLY A 87 6.63 7.49 -6.90
CA GLY A 87 5.28 8.02 -6.85
C GLY A 87 4.53 7.58 -5.58
N ILE A 88 4.56 6.28 -5.26
CA ILE A 88 3.90 5.73 -4.06
C ILE A 88 4.53 6.27 -2.78
N LEU A 89 5.85 6.41 -2.72
CA LEU A 89 6.51 6.96 -1.52
C LEU A 89 6.17 8.44 -1.30
N LYS A 90 5.99 9.21 -2.38
CA LYS A 90 5.58 10.63 -2.34
C LYS A 90 4.09 10.78 -2.01
N ASN A 91 3.22 10.04 -2.68
CA ASN A 91 1.76 10.05 -2.47
C ASN A 91 1.33 9.25 -1.23
N GLY A 92 2.24 8.49 -0.62
CA GLY A 92 1.97 7.65 0.54
C GLY A 92 1.62 8.41 1.81
N SER A 93 1.46 9.73 1.77
CA SER A 93 0.80 10.48 2.84
C SER A 93 -0.73 10.27 2.81
N ILE A 94 -1.33 10.11 1.61
CA ILE A 94 -2.74 9.71 1.44
C ILE A 94 -2.92 8.26 1.93
N MET A 95 -2.06 7.34 1.49
CA MET A 95 -2.22 5.91 1.80
C MET A 95 -1.82 5.55 3.24
N ALA A 96 -0.84 6.24 3.84
CA ALA A 96 -0.48 6.05 5.25
C ALA A 96 -1.52 6.65 6.22
N SER A 97 -2.27 7.67 5.78
CA SER A 97 -3.44 8.18 6.52
C SER A 97 -4.57 7.14 6.60
N PHE A 98 -4.54 6.11 5.74
CA PHE A 98 -5.47 4.98 5.74
C PHE A 98 -4.91 3.71 6.40
N GLU A 99 -3.78 3.78 7.13
CA GLU A 99 -3.46 2.73 8.11
C GLU A 99 -4.57 2.71 9.17
N CYS A 100 -5.52 1.79 8.98
CA CYS A 100 -6.52 1.41 9.97
C CYS A 100 -5.83 1.06 11.28
N LYS A 101 -5.80 2.02 12.20
CA LYS A 101 -5.39 1.77 13.58
C LYS A 101 -6.45 0.89 14.25
N GLY A 102 -6.06 -0.36 14.45
CA GLY A 102 -6.23 -1.00 15.76
C GLY A 102 -7.27 -2.10 15.86
N LYS A 103 -6.80 -3.27 16.31
CA LYS A 103 -7.61 -4.26 17.02
C LYS A 103 -8.02 -3.67 18.38
N GLY A 104 -9.15 -3.00 18.45
CA GLY A 104 -9.72 -2.45 19.68
C GLY A 104 -11.10 -1.88 19.41
N LYS A 105 -12.05 -2.09 20.32
CA LYS A 105 -13.44 -1.60 20.19
C LYS A 105 -13.40 -0.06 20.14
N PRO A 106 -13.72 0.59 19.01
CA PRO A 106 -13.63 2.04 18.93
C PRO A 106 -14.85 2.67 19.59
N GLU A 107 -14.64 3.65 20.46
CA GLU A 107 -15.57 4.78 20.51
C GLU A 107 -15.58 5.40 19.12
N TYR A 108 -16.74 5.38 18.47
CA TYR A 108 -16.89 5.79 17.07
C TYR A 108 -16.70 7.30 16.95
N TYR A 109 -15.47 7.73 16.65
CA TYR A 109 -15.21 9.06 16.13
C TYR A 109 -15.35 9.02 14.60
N ILE A 110 -16.47 9.53 14.09
CA ILE A 110 -16.66 9.76 12.65
C ILE A 110 -16.24 11.22 12.39
N PRO A 111 -15.05 11.47 11.81
CA PRO A 111 -14.68 12.81 11.40
C PRO A 111 -15.70 13.34 10.38
N SER A 112 -16.01 14.63 10.45
CA SER A 112 -16.97 15.22 9.53
C SER A 112 -16.49 15.07 8.07
N PRO A 113 -17.40 15.00 7.09
CA PRO A 113 -17.04 14.99 5.66
C PRO A 113 -16.09 16.14 5.27
N SER A 114 -16.22 17.29 5.94
CA SER A 114 -15.34 18.44 5.78
C SER A 114 -13.92 18.23 6.34
N THR A 115 -13.77 17.44 7.42
CA THR A 115 -12.46 17.08 7.97
C THR A 115 -11.75 16.12 7.04
N ILE A 116 -12.44 15.06 6.60
CA ILE A 116 -11.92 14.11 5.60
C ILE A 116 -11.59 14.84 4.29
N SER A 117 -12.48 15.71 3.81
CA SER A 117 -12.25 16.47 2.59
C SER A 117 -11.06 17.42 2.71
N ARG A 118 -10.82 18.05 3.87
CA ARG A 118 -9.64 18.89 4.08
C ARG A 118 -8.36 18.07 4.03
N ASP A 119 -8.31 16.94 4.73
CA ASP A 119 -7.12 16.09 4.77
C ASP A 119 -6.80 15.51 3.38
N VAL A 120 -7.82 15.06 2.64
CA VAL A 120 -7.65 14.53 1.28
C VAL A 120 -7.27 15.64 0.28
N ARG A 121 -7.84 16.85 0.40
CA ARG A 121 -7.55 17.98 -0.50
C ARG A 121 -6.16 18.57 -0.29
N LEU A 122 -5.57 18.42 0.89
CA LEU A 122 -4.19 18.86 1.13
C LEU A 122 -3.16 18.05 0.33
N GLU A 123 -3.54 16.88 -0.19
CA GLU A 123 -2.61 15.93 -0.81
C GLU A 123 -2.90 15.62 -2.28
N TYR A 124 -4.06 16.05 -2.78
CA TYR A 124 -4.46 15.84 -4.17
C TYR A 124 -5.14 17.09 -4.74
N ASP A 125 -4.56 17.60 -5.83
CA ASP A 125 -4.94 18.87 -6.47
C ASP A 125 -6.05 18.71 -7.54
N GLY A 126 -6.49 17.47 -7.78
CA GLY A 126 -7.53 17.16 -8.76
C GLY A 126 -8.95 17.16 -8.19
N LYS A 127 -9.93 16.86 -9.05
CA LYS A 127 -11.34 16.79 -8.66
C LYS A 127 -11.62 15.52 -7.84
N ILE A 128 -12.18 15.70 -6.66
CA ILE A 128 -12.57 14.62 -5.75
C ILE A 128 -14.06 14.70 -5.50
N ASN A 129 -14.76 13.57 -5.54
CA ASN A 129 -16.14 13.42 -5.12
C ASN A 129 -16.24 12.43 -3.96
N PHE A 130 -17.07 12.73 -2.98
CA PHE A 130 -17.38 11.80 -1.90
C PHE A 130 -18.78 11.23 -2.11
N THR A 131 -18.94 9.94 -1.85
CA THR A 131 -20.25 9.28 -1.85
C THR A 131 -20.51 8.65 -0.49
N THR A 132 -21.79 8.60 -0.15
CA THR A 132 -22.28 7.92 1.03
C THR A 132 -23.38 6.99 0.58
N ASP A 133 -23.21 5.70 0.86
CA ASP A 133 -24.20 4.68 0.57
C ASP A 133 -24.71 4.08 1.88
N ALA A 134 -26.00 3.85 1.99
CA ALA A 134 -26.62 3.30 3.18
C ALA A 134 -27.56 2.15 2.81
N TRP A 135 -27.34 0.99 3.42
CA TRP A 135 -28.14 -0.20 3.15
C TRP A 135 -28.45 -0.98 4.41
N SER A 136 -29.48 -1.82 4.33
CA SER A 136 -29.78 -2.84 5.35
C SER A 136 -29.38 -4.21 4.82
N SER A 137 -28.58 -4.94 5.58
CA SER A 137 -28.21 -6.32 5.24
C SER A 137 -29.34 -7.31 5.53
N PRO A 138 -29.29 -8.53 4.96
CA PRO A 138 -30.30 -9.57 5.21
C PRO A 138 -30.49 -9.95 6.68
N ASN A 139 -29.50 -9.68 7.55
CA ASN A 139 -29.61 -9.87 9.00
C ASN A 139 -30.14 -8.64 9.77
N HIS A 140 -30.85 -7.73 9.09
CA HIS A 140 -31.48 -6.53 9.67
C HIS A 140 -30.52 -5.56 10.36
N ARG A 141 -29.27 -5.50 9.90
CA ARG A 141 -28.28 -4.52 10.38
C ARG A 141 -28.15 -3.42 9.35
N ALA A 142 -28.19 -2.17 9.78
CA ALA A 142 -28.00 -1.02 8.91
C ALA A 142 -26.52 -0.69 8.81
N PHE A 143 -26.05 -0.37 7.61
CA PHE A 143 -24.67 0.03 7.33
C PHE A 143 -24.66 1.33 6.56
N VAL A 144 -23.58 2.10 6.74
CA VAL A 144 -23.25 3.28 5.94
C VAL A 144 -21.81 3.12 5.45
N ALA A 145 -21.60 3.15 4.13
CA ALA A 145 -20.29 3.26 3.53
C ALA A 145 -20.00 4.70 3.13
N PHE A 146 -18.75 5.10 3.32
CA PHE A 146 -18.19 6.33 2.75
C PHE A 146 -17.17 5.92 1.70
N SER A 147 -17.27 6.48 0.50
CA SER A 147 -16.28 6.26 -0.56
C SER A 147 -15.81 7.58 -1.13
N VAL A 148 -14.59 7.58 -1.64
CA VAL A 148 -14.01 8.70 -2.39
C VAL A 148 -13.79 8.28 -3.84
N HIS A 149 -14.13 9.17 -4.77
CA HIS A 149 -13.95 9.02 -6.19
C HIS A 149 -13.04 10.14 -6.69
N LEU A 150 -11.97 9.79 -7.39
CA LEU A 150 -10.99 10.76 -7.92
C LEU A 150 -10.42 10.25 -9.24
N GLU A 151 -9.89 11.15 -10.07
CA GLU A 151 -9.32 10.78 -11.39
C GLU A 151 -7.79 10.90 -11.37
N HIS A 152 -7.06 9.78 -11.39
CA HIS A 152 -5.61 9.81 -11.41
C HIS A 152 -5.09 9.45 -12.80
N ASN A 153 -4.41 10.40 -13.47
CA ASN A 153 -3.87 10.23 -14.83
C ASN A 153 -4.93 9.78 -15.86
N GLY A 154 -6.15 10.34 -15.78
CA GLY A 154 -7.26 9.97 -16.66
C GLY A 154 -7.98 8.66 -16.27
N ILE A 155 -7.56 8.00 -15.18
CA ILE A 155 -8.18 6.77 -14.69
C ILE A 155 -9.08 7.10 -13.49
N PRO A 156 -10.39 6.82 -13.55
CA PRO A 156 -11.28 6.98 -12.41
C PRO A 156 -10.96 5.92 -11.34
N LEU A 157 -10.64 6.36 -10.13
CA LEU A 157 -10.42 5.55 -8.95
C LEU A 157 -11.58 5.72 -7.98
N SER A 158 -12.06 4.61 -7.42
CA SER A 158 -13.09 4.58 -6.38
C SER A 158 -12.54 3.80 -5.19
N LEU A 159 -12.41 4.47 -4.05
CA LEU A 159 -11.78 3.91 -2.85
C LEU A 159 -12.81 3.94 -1.70
N PRO A 160 -13.25 2.78 -1.17
CA PRO A 160 -14.06 2.76 0.03
C PRO A 160 -13.21 3.21 1.23
N LEU A 161 -13.66 4.25 1.93
CA LEU A 161 -12.98 4.81 3.09
C LEU A 161 -13.31 4.02 4.35
N ASN A 162 -14.60 3.81 4.61
CA ASN A 162 -15.07 3.13 5.81
C ASN A 162 -16.48 2.56 5.59
N ILE A 163 -16.80 1.47 6.30
CA ILE A 163 -18.15 0.91 6.39
C ILE A 163 -18.49 0.80 7.87
N ILE A 164 -19.54 1.53 8.26
CA ILE A 164 -19.95 1.66 9.65
C ILE A 164 -21.30 0.97 9.80
N GLU A 165 -21.40 0.09 10.79
CA GLU A 165 -22.70 -0.41 11.24
C GLU A 165 -23.40 0.65 12.08
N VAL A 166 -24.63 0.98 11.72
CA VAL A 166 -25.45 1.96 12.41
C VAL A 166 -26.11 1.31 13.61
N ALA A 167 -26.03 1.98 14.76
CA ALA A 167 -26.70 1.54 15.97
C ALA A 167 -28.22 1.45 15.76
N LYS A 168 -28.81 0.34 16.21
CA LYS A 168 -30.27 0.18 16.18
C LYS A 168 -30.90 1.18 17.13
N VAL A 169 -31.73 2.08 16.60
CA VAL A 169 -32.54 2.98 17.43
C VAL A 169 -33.48 2.11 18.27
N ARG A 170 -33.35 2.20 19.59
CA ARG A 170 -34.36 1.70 20.51
C ARG A 170 -35.39 2.81 20.66
N ASN A 171 -36.60 2.59 20.17
CA ASN A 171 -37.72 3.43 20.55
C ASN A 171 -37.90 3.22 22.05
N LEU A 172 -37.61 4.25 22.85
CA LEU A 172 -38.03 4.28 24.24
C LEU A 172 -39.56 4.39 24.26
N PRO A 173 -40.24 3.66 25.15
CA PRO A 173 -41.70 3.72 25.28
C PRO A 173 -42.20 5.12 25.65
#